data_AF-A0A1V4MIM3-F1
#
_entry.id   AF-A0A1V4MIM3-F1
#
_cell.length_a   1.000
_cell.length_b   1.000
_cell.length_c   1.000
_cell.angle_alpha   90.00
_cell.angle_beta   90.00
_cell.angle_gamma   90.00
#
_symmetry.space_group_name_H-M   'P 1'
#
loop_
_entity.id
_entity.type
_entity.pdbx_description
1 polymer ?
#
loop_
_entity_poly.entity_id
_entity_poly.type
_entity_poly.pdbx_seq_one_letter_code
_entity_poly.pdbx_strand_id
1 'polypeptide(L)'
;MSKSHKELIISFMKAVVLQLQATDDSQLESLLTGKAQLEFKITHVAKEPADKRKDELPEGFEKNAVEKLHGFSTRDEGERYLEQLCRTKEDLLRIARYLDLPAQKKEPIKQIKDKLIESTIGFRVRSAAVQGTSREPS
;
A
#
# COMPACT_ATOMS: atom_id res chain seq x y z
N MET A 1 -11.54 5.94 26.99
CA MET A 1 -11.91 4.69 26.28
C MET A 1 -12.13 4.84 24.76
N SER A 2 -12.10 6.04 24.16
CA SER A 2 -12.44 6.21 22.72
C SER A 2 -11.32 5.91 21.72
N LYS A 3 -10.03 6.12 22.08
CA LYS A 3 -8.89 5.88 21.17
C LYS A 3 -8.78 4.41 20.72
N SER A 4 -8.96 3.46 21.63
CA SER A 4 -8.83 2.03 21.34
C SER A 4 -9.88 1.52 20.34
N HIS A 5 -11.14 1.98 20.46
CA HIS A 5 -12.19 1.64 19.49
C HIS A 5 -11.92 2.25 18.11
N LYS A 6 -11.44 3.49 18.07
CA LYS A 6 -11.07 4.14 16.81
C LYS A 6 -9.93 3.41 16.12
N GLU A 7 -8.89 3.00 16.87
CA GLU A 7 -7.78 2.22 16.33
C GLU A 7 -8.21 0.84 15.84
N LEU A 8 -9.12 0.17 16.57
CA LEU A 8 -9.70 -1.11 16.14
C LEU A 8 -10.48 -0.97 14.83
N ILE A 9 -11.34 0.04 14.71
CA ILE A 9 -12.10 0.31 13.50
C ILE A 9 -11.16 0.63 12.34
N ILE A 10 -10.14 1.46 12.56
CA ILE A 10 -9.14 1.77 11.53
C ILE A 10 -8.40 0.50 11.08
N SER A 11 -8.00 -0.35 12.03
CA SER A 11 -7.33 -1.62 11.73
C SER A 11 -8.23 -2.56 10.92
N PHE A 12 -9.49 -2.69 11.32
CA PHE A 12 -10.49 -3.48 10.60
C PHE A 12 -10.70 -2.96 9.17
N MET A 13 -10.90 -1.65 9.00
CA MET A 13 -11.09 -1.05 7.68
C MET A 13 -9.86 -1.23 6.78
N LYS A 14 -8.64 -1.16 7.33
CA LYS A 14 -7.42 -1.47 6.58
C LYS A 14 -7.38 -2.93 6.12
N ALA A 15 -7.77 -3.87 6.97
CA ALA A 15 -7.82 -5.28 6.63
C ALA A 15 -8.85 -5.56 5.52
N VAL A 16 -10.02 -4.92 5.58
CA VAL A 16 -11.05 -4.99 4.54
C VAL A 16 -10.51 -4.46 3.21
N VAL A 17 -9.87 -3.28 3.22
CA VAL A 17 -9.29 -2.68 2.01
C VAL A 17 -8.23 -3.57 1.38
N LEU A 18 -7.33 -4.16 2.18
CA LEU A 18 -6.31 -5.08 1.67
C LEU A 18 -6.92 -6.32 1.01
N GLN A 19 -7.96 -6.89 1.60
CA GLN A 19 -8.68 -8.03 1.02
C GLN A 19 -9.36 -7.67 -0.30
N LEU A 20 -10.03 -6.52 -0.36
CA LEU A 20 -10.63 -6.02 -1.60
C LEU A 20 -9.59 -5.75 -2.69
N GLN A 21 -8.39 -5.29 -2.33
CA GLN A 21 -7.28 -5.10 -3.29
C GLN A 21 -6.68 -6.41 -3.82
N ALA A 22 -6.84 -7.50 -3.09
CA ALA A 22 -6.38 -8.84 -3.48
C ALA A 22 -7.47 -9.62 -4.24
N THR A 23 -8.70 -9.10 -4.28
CA THR A 23 -9.83 -9.70 -4.97
C THR A 23 -9.72 -9.41 -6.47
N ASP A 24 -9.78 -10.44 -7.31
CA ASP A 24 -9.82 -10.26 -8.77
C ASP A 24 -11.23 -9.92 -9.28
N ASP A 25 -11.35 -9.50 -10.54
CA ASP A 25 -12.62 -9.08 -11.14
C ASP A 25 -13.71 -10.17 -11.09
N SER A 26 -13.32 -11.45 -11.17
CA SER A 26 -14.26 -12.58 -11.14
C SER A 26 -14.80 -12.85 -9.73
N GLN A 27 -13.94 -12.66 -8.72
CA GLN A 27 -14.31 -12.74 -7.32
C GLN A 27 -15.17 -11.54 -6.89
N LEU A 28 -14.87 -10.34 -7.43
CA LEU A 28 -15.66 -9.14 -7.20
C LEU A 28 -17.07 -9.28 -7.79
N GLU A 29 -17.19 -9.77 -9.03
CA GLU A 29 -18.49 -10.08 -9.64
C GLU A 29 -19.26 -11.15 -8.85
N SER A 30 -18.57 -12.16 -8.32
CA SER A 30 -19.19 -13.17 -7.48
C SER A 30 -19.72 -12.57 -6.17
N LEU A 31 -19.04 -11.58 -5.59
CA LEU A 31 -19.53 -10.83 -4.43
C LEU A 31 -20.76 -9.97 -4.77
N LEU A 32 -20.72 -9.25 -5.89
CA LEU A 32 -21.83 -8.38 -6.35
C LEU A 32 -23.09 -9.18 -6.68
N THR A 33 -22.93 -10.36 -7.26
CA THR A 33 -24.03 -11.26 -7.62
C THR A 33 -24.53 -12.14 -6.47
N GLY A 34 -23.96 -11.99 -5.28
CA GLY A 34 -24.33 -12.77 -4.09
C GLY A 34 -23.90 -14.24 -4.13
N LYS A 35 -23.00 -14.61 -5.05
CA LYS A 35 -22.42 -15.95 -5.19
C LYS A 35 -21.19 -16.17 -4.29
N ALA A 36 -20.66 -15.09 -3.71
CA ALA A 36 -19.59 -15.11 -2.73
C ALA A 36 -19.96 -14.22 -1.53
N GLN A 37 -19.35 -14.49 -0.37
CA GLN A 37 -19.50 -13.71 0.84
C GLN A 37 -18.15 -13.50 1.52
N LEU A 38 -17.96 -12.35 2.16
CA LEU A 38 -16.80 -12.09 3.01
C LEU A 38 -17.08 -12.61 4.41
N GLU A 39 -16.26 -13.54 4.88
CA GLU A 39 -16.34 -14.07 6.24
C GLU A 39 -15.17 -13.51 7.09
N PHE A 40 -15.51 -12.81 8.18
CA PHE A 40 -14.52 -12.33 9.15
C PHE A 40 -14.62 -13.16 10.42
N LYS A 41 -13.59 -13.97 10.71
CA LYS A 41 -13.53 -14.78 11.93
C LYS A 41 -12.64 -14.11 12.97
N ILE A 42 -13.18 -13.91 14.18
CA ILE A 42 -12.39 -13.51 15.35
C ILE A 42 -11.83 -14.79 15.97
N THR A 43 -10.55 -15.05 15.76
CA THR A 43 -9.84 -16.14 16.43
C THR A 43 -9.15 -15.61 17.69
N HIS A 44 -9.43 -16.24 18.83
CA HIS A 44 -8.65 -16.05 20.05
C HIS A 44 -7.31 -16.74 19.90
N VAL A 45 -6.39 -16.02 19.28
CA VAL A 45 -5.02 -16.49 19.17
C VAL A 45 -4.37 -16.27 20.53
N ALA A 46 -3.81 -17.33 21.14
CA ALA A 46 -2.98 -17.20 22.33
C ALA A 46 -1.97 -16.06 22.13
N LYS A 47 -1.64 -15.33 23.21
CA LYS A 47 -0.60 -14.29 23.19
C LYS A 47 0.75 -14.93 22.84
N GLU A 48 0.97 -15.19 21.56
CA GLU A 48 2.30 -15.28 21.02
C GLU A 48 2.91 -13.88 21.04
N PRO A 49 4.22 -13.77 21.33
CA PRO A 49 4.91 -12.49 21.35
C PRO A 49 4.62 -11.75 20.04
N ALA A 50 4.37 -10.44 20.16
CA ALA A 50 3.91 -9.52 19.11
C ALA A 50 4.82 -9.41 17.87
N ASP A 51 5.81 -10.29 17.75
CA ASP A 51 6.88 -10.28 16.76
C ASP A 51 6.65 -11.29 15.61
N LYS A 52 5.65 -12.18 15.70
CA LYS A 52 5.47 -13.29 14.73
C LYS A 52 4.21 -13.26 13.86
N ARG A 53 3.30 -12.28 14.03
CA ARG A 53 2.24 -12.04 13.03
C ARG A 53 2.64 -10.91 12.10
N LYS A 54 3.61 -11.20 11.23
CA LYS A 54 3.63 -10.55 9.94
C LYS A 54 2.48 -11.19 9.16
N ASP A 55 1.34 -10.50 9.06
CA ASP A 55 0.42 -10.76 7.95
C ASP A 55 1.25 -10.51 6.69
N GLU A 56 1.79 -11.58 6.11
CA GLU A 56 2.56 -11.48 4.87
C GLU A 56 1.61 -10.99 3.78
N LEU A 57 2.05 -9.96 3.05
CA LEU A 57 1.29 -9.51 1.90
C LEU A 57 1.19 -10.67 0.89
N PRO A 58 0.02 -10.87 0.27
CA PRO A 58 -0.20 -11.98 -0.64
C PRO A 58 0.84 -12.01 -1.76
N GLU A 59 1.08 -13.21 -2.30
CA GLU A 59 1.95 -13.36 -3.45
C GLU A 59 1.41 -12.54 -4.63
N GLY A 60 2.25 -11.78 -5.32
CA GLY A 60 1.85 -10.94 -6.46
C GLY A 60 1.24 -9.57 -6.12
N PHE A 61 1.19 -9.16 -4.84
CA PHE A 61 0.66 -7.83 -4.45
C PHE A 61 1.43 -6.65 -5.11
N GLU A 62 2.67 -6.89 -5.53
CA GLU A 62 3.58 -5.88 -6.08
C GLU A 62 2.98 -5.18 -7.30
N LYS A 63 2.28 -5.92 -8.17
CA LYS A 63 1.61 -5.36 -9.35
C LYS A 63 0.59 -4.29 -8.96
N ASN A 64 -0.33 -4.64 -8.06
CA ASN A 64 -1.38 -3.72 -7.60
C ASN A 64 -0.78 -2.51 -6.85
N ALA A 65 0.31 -2.73 -6.10
CA ALA A 65 1.03 -1.66 -5.42
C ALA A 65 1.62 -0.66 -6.41
N VAL A 66 2.24 -1.13 -7.50
CA VAL A 66 2.82 -0.30 -8.55
C VAL A 66 1.74 0.46 -9.33
N GLU A 67 0.66 -0.21 -9.72
CA GLU A 67 -0.48 0.43 -10.41
C GLU A 67 -1.07 1.58 -9.58
N LYS A 68 -1.26 1.36 -8.27
CA LYS A 68 -1.68 2.42 -7.33
C LYS A 68 -0.67 3.55 -7.25
N LEU A 69 0.63 3.24 -7.16
CA LEU A 69 1.68 4.26 -7.07
C LEU A 69 1.73 5.17 -8.30
N HIS A 70 1.56 4.63 -9.50
CA HIS A 70 1.47 5.42 -10.73
C HIS A 70 0.24 6.34 -10.79
N GLY A 71 -0.81 6.01 -10.03
CA GLY A 71 -2.03 6.81 -9.92
C GLY A 71 -1.92 8.05 -9.02
N PHE A 72 -0.92 8.13 -8.13
CA PHE A 72 -0.77 9.27 -7.23
C PHE A 72 -0.16 10.49 -7.92
N SER A 73 -0.56 11.68 -7.46
CA SER A 73 -0.12 12.95 -8.04
C SER A 73 0.96 13.63 -7.19
N THR A 74 1.10 13.22 -5.92
CA THR A 74 2.09 13.79 -5.00
C THR A 74 2.97 12.72 -4.36
N ARG A 75 4.19 13.09 -3.98
CA ARG A 75 5.10 12.22 -3.25
C ARG A 75 4.51 11.77 -1.91
N ASP A 76 3.89 12.71 -1.19
CA ASP A 76 3.29 12.49 0.12
C ASP A 76 2.18 11.43 0.09
N GLU A 77 1.35 11.40 -0.95
CA GLU A 77 0.32 10.36 -1.13
C GLU A 77 0.95 8.99 -1.30
N GLY A 78 1.98 8.88 -2.14
CA GLY A 78 2.70 7.63 -2.33
C GLY A 78 3.43 7.16 -1.06
N GLU A 79 4.04 8.08 -0.31
CA GLU A 79 4.71 7.75 0.96
C GLU A 79 3.71 7.21 1.98
N ARG A 80 2.56 7.88 2.14
CA ARG A 80 1.49 7.42 3.03
C ARG A 80 0.95 6.05 2.60
N TYR A 81 0.81 5.82 1.30
CA TYR A 81 0.37 4.54 0.78
C TYR A 81 1.37 3.42 1.10
N LEU A 82 2.67 3.65 0.86
CA LEU A 82 3.72 2.69 1.21
C LEU A 82 3.76 2.39 2.71
N GLU A 83 3.57 3.40 3.57
CA GLU A 83 3.50 3.23 5.03
C GLU A 83 2.27 2.45 5.50
N GLN A 84 1.17 2.54 4.74
CA GLN A 84 -0.05 1.81 5.05
C GLN A 84 -0.02 0.36 4.54
N LEU A 85 0.58 0.14 3.37
CA LEU A 85 0.67 -1.16 2.72
C LEU A 85 1.82 -2.01 3.28
N CYS A 86 3.04 -1.45 3.32
CA CYS A 86 4.26 -2.20 3.64
C CYS A 86 4.49 -2.18 5.15
N ARG A 87 4.45 -3.34 5.79
CA ARG A 87 4.71 -3.49 7.22
C ARG A 87 6.18 -3.76 7.51
N THR A 88 6.89 -4.27 6.51
CA THR A 88 8.28 -4.66 6.62
C THR A 88 9.11 -4.05 5.50
N LYS A 89 10.42 -4.01 5.73
CA LYS A 89 11.39 -3.64 4.70
C LYS A 89 11.37 -4.61 3.51
N GLU A 90 11.07 -5.88 3.75
CA GLU A 90 11.02 -6.89 2.68
C GLU A 90 9.87 -6.60 1.71
N ASP A 91 8.73 -6.11 2.20
CA ASP A 91 7.60 -5.68 1.34
C ASP A 91 8.04 -4.59 0.36
N LEU A 92 8.79 -3.59 0.84
CA LEU A 92 9.34 -2.53 -0.02
C LEU A 92 10.36 -3.07 -1.03
N LEU A 93 11.19 -4.04 -0.63
CA LEU A 93 12.16 -4.68 -1.51
C LEU A 93 11.49 -5.56 -2.57
N ARG A 94 10.35 -6.17 -2.27
CA ARG A 94 9.53 -6.90 -3.24
C ARG A 94 9.01 -5.97 -4.33
N ILE A 95 8.44 -4.82 -3.96
CA ILE A 95 8.00 -3.79 -4.92
C ILE A 95 9.20 -3.27 -5.75
N ALA A 96 10.34 -3.01 -5.10
CA ALA A 96 11.53 -2.52 -5.80
C ALA A 96 12.04 -3.54 -6.85
N ARG A 97 12.05 -4.83 -6.50
CA ARG A 97 12.38 -5.90 -7.45
C ARG A 97 11.40 -5.99 -8.60
N TYR A 98 10.10 -5.83 -8.34
CA TYR A 98 9.08 -5.83 -9.38
C TYR A 98 9.25 -4.66 -10.38
N LEU A 99 9.77 -3.52 -9.91
CA LEU A 99 10.08 -2.34 -10.74
C LEU A 99 11.49 -2.38 -11.37
N ASP A 100 12.23 -3.49 -11.23
CA ASP A 100 13.65 -3.60 -11.63
C ASP A 100 14.55 -2.50 -11.03
N LEU A 101 14.22 -2.02 -9.82
CA LEU A 101 14.98 -0.98 -9.13
C LEU A 101 16.11 -1.57 -8.29
N PRO A 102 17.33 -0.99 -8.35
CA PRO A 102 18.42 -1.40 -7.48
C PRO A 102 18.13 -0.94 -6.04
N ALA A 103 17.70 -1.88 -5.20
CA ALA A 103 17.49 -1.68 -3.77
C ALA A 103 18.05 -2.86 -2.97
N GLN A 104 18.85 -2.58 -1.94
CA GLN A 104 19.52 -3.58 -1.13
C GLN A 104 18.98 -3.65 0.30
N LYS A 105 19.07 -4.84 0.91
CA LYS A 105 18.71 -5.07 2.32
C LYS A 105 19.49 -4.21 3.32
N LYS A 106 20.62 -3.61 2.94
CA LYS A 106 21.40 -2.72 3.81
C LYS A 106 20.95 -1.25 3.76
N GLU A 107 20.24 -0.84 2.71
CA GLU A 107 19.80 0.55 2.55
C GLU A 107 18.73 0.94 3.58
N PRO A 108 18.73 2.17 4.13
CA PRO A 108 17.67 2.64 5.03
C PRO A 108 16.28 2.53 4.38
N ILE A 109 15.24 2.23 5.18
CA ILE A 109 13.85 2.15 4.71
C ILE A 109 13.43 3.41 3.95
N LYS A 110 13.82 4.59 4.47
CA LYS A 110 13.54 5.87 3.82
C LYS A 110 14.12 5.94 2.40
N GLN A 111 15.36 5.51 2.21
CA GLN A 111 16.02 5.52 0.91
C GLN A 111 15.32 4.60 -0.10
N ILE A 112 14.83 3.44 0.35
CA ILE A 112 14.06 2.51 -0.50
C ILE A 112 12.72 3.15 -0.89
N LYS A 113 12.00 3.77 0.07
CA LYS A 113 10.76 4.51 -0.22
C LYS A 113 11.01 5.64 -1.23
N ASP A 114 12.04 6.46 -1.02
CA ASP A 114 12.38 7.56 -1.91
C ASP A 114 12.60 7.09 -3.36
N LYS A 115 13.31 5.97 -3.55
CA LYS A 115 13.51 5.36 -4.87
C LYS A 115 12.20 4.89 -5.51
N LEU A 116 11.34 4.21 -4.74
CA LEU A 116 10.04 3.76 -5.22
C LEU A 116 9.18 4.93 -5.68
N ILE A 117 9.09 5.97 -4.85
CA ILE A 117 8.32 7.19 -5.16
C ILE A 117 8.88 7.91 -6.39
N GLU A 118 10.21 8.04 -6.48
CA GLU A 118 10.85 8.70 -7.61
C GLU A 118 10.62 7.97 -8.93
N SER A 119 10.71 6.64 -8.91
CA SER A 119 10.51 5.79 -10.10
C SER A 119 9.06 5.74 -10.60
N THR A 120 8.08 5.92 -9.71
CA THR A 120 6.65 5.76 -10.02
C THR A 120 5.93 7.09 -10.23
N ILE A 121 6.19 8.08 -9.37
CA ILE A 121 5.50 9.37 -9.31
C ILE A 121 6.40 10.49 -9.87
N GLY A 122 7.72 10.41 -9.64
CA GLY A 122 8.69 11.48 -9.94
C GLY A 122 8.72 11.94 -11.40
N PHE A 123 8.42 11.08 -12.37
CA PHE A 123 8.35 11.46 -13.78
C PHE A 123 7.24 12.48 -14.08
N ARG A 124 6.11 12.42 -13.38
CA ARG A 124 4.95 13.31 -13.64
C ARG A 124 5.08 14.67 -12.97
N VAL A 125 5.68 14.72 -11.77
CA VAL A 125 5.96 15.98 -11.05
C VAL A 125 6.87 16.88 -11.87
N ARG A 126 7.87 16.30 -12.56
CA ARG A 126 8.74 17.04 -13.49
C ARG A 126 7.97 17.59 -14.71
N SER A 127 6.98 16.85 -15.22
CA SER A 127 6.17 17.28 -16.36
C SER A 127 5.23 18.45 -16.00
N ALA A 128 4.62 18.41 -14.80
CA ALA A 128 3.77 19.49 -14.30
C ALA A 128 4.54 20.79 -14.01
N ALA A 129 5.77 20.69 -13.50
CA ALA A 129 6.64 21.86 -13.28
C ALA A 129 7.08 22.54 -14.60
N VAL A 130 7.13 21.79 -15.70
CA VAL A 130 7.45 22.33 -17.04
C VAL A 130 6.23 22.98 -17.71
N GLN A 131 5.00 22.69 -17.26
CA GLN A 131 3.76 23.27 -17.84
C GLN A 131 3.28 24.58 -17.18
N GLY A 132 4.06 25.19 -16.29
CA GLY A 132 3.93 26.62 -15.98
C GLY A 132 2.59 27.06 -15.36
N THR A 133 2.05 26.35 -14.37
CA THR A 133 0.95 26.89 -13.55
C THR A 133 1.49 27.84 -12.47
N SER A 134 2.10 28.94 -12.90
CA SER A 134 2.30 30.15 -12.10
C SER A 134 1.25 31.15 -12.56
N ARG A 135 0.05 31.10 -11.97
CA ARG A 135 -0.87 32.24 -11.99
C ARG A 135 -0.67 33.00 -10.68
N GLU A 136 0.18 34.02 -10.72
CA GLU A 136 0.19 35.09 -9.72
C GLU A 136 -1.16 35.85 -9.79
N PRO A 137 -1.81 36.15 -8.66
CA PRO A 137 -2.91 37.10 -8.65
C PRO A 137 -2.34 38.52 -8.69
N SER A 138 -2.81 39.31 -9.65
CA SER A 138 -2.68 40.77 -9.68
C SER A 138 -3.67 41.43 -8.72
#